data_AF-A0A850NNG4-F1
#
_entry.id   AF-A0A850NNG4-F1
#
_cell.length_a   1.000
_cell.length_b   1.000
_cell.length_c   1.000
_cell.angle_alpha   90.00
_cell.angle_beta   90.00
_cell.angle_gamma   90.00
#
_symmetry.space_group_name_H-M   'P 1'
#
loop_
_entity.id
_entity.type
_entity.pdbx_description
1 polymer ?
#
loop_
_entity_poly.entity_id
_entity_poly.type
_entity_poly.pdbx_seq_one_letter_code
_entity_poly.pdbx_strand_id
1 'polypeptide(L)'
;PAGRPRRRELSARHKGFTQKVTIGGHRLFLRTGEYDDGSLGEIEVLPAREGAALRGAIEAFAQAVTIALQYGVPLDAFVDGFAHARFGGSAGPVEGDPQIAQASSVPDYVFRTLAAHYLGRTIADPSAEATEGETPLLPMALPIEPPVPPPPGRRRGRPSLRLVS
;
A
#
# COMPACT_ATOMS: atom_id res chain seq x y z
N PRO A 1 13.50 -31.97 -11.15
CA PRO A 1 13.00 -30.92 -10.21
C PRO A 1 13.63 -29.58 -10.60
N ALA A 2 12.82 -28.58 -10.95
CA ALA A 2 13.34 -27.23 -11.22
C ALA A 2 14.05 -26.72 -9.95
N GLY A 3 15.29 -26.25 -10.08
CA GLY A 3 16.07 -25.73 -8.96
C GLY A 3 15.32 -24.60 -8.25
N ARG A 4 15.47 -24.50 -6.92
CA ARG A 4 14.88 -23.37 -6.17
C ARG A 4 15.38 -22.05 -6.78
N PRO A 5 14.48 -21.07 -7.04
CA PRO A 5 14.90 -19.79 -7.57
C PRO A 5 15.88 -19.14 -6.58
N ARG A 6 17.01 -18.64 -7.09
CA ARG A 6 18.01 -17.94 -6.29
C ARG A 6 17.73 -16.46 -6.35
N ARG A 7 17.74 -15.81 -5.19
CA ARG A 7 17.64 -14.35 -5.07
C ARG A 7 18.87 -13.69 -5.70
N ARG A 8 18.66 -12.76 -6.62
CA ARG A 8 19.69 -11.87 -7.19
C ARG A 8 19.69 -10.56 -6.41
N GLU A 9 20.60 -10.43 -5.45
CA GLU A 9 20.71 -9.19 -4.68
C GLU A 9 21.34 -8.07 -5.52
N LEU A 10 20.98 -6.83 -5.20
CA LEU A 10 21.60 -5.63 -5.78
C LEU A 10 22.97 -5.39 -5.14
N SER A 11 23.87 -4.77 -5.90
CA SER A 11 25.14 -4.27 -5.36
C SER A 11 24.89 -3.18 -4.33
N ALA A 12 25.82 -3.02 -3.38
CA ALA A 12 25.76 -1.98 -2.36
C ALA A 12 25.69 -0.56 -2.94
N ARG A 13 26.19 -0.37 -4.16
CA ARG A 13 26.03 0.84 -4.96
C ARG A 13 25.44 0.45 -6.31
N HIS A 14 24.24 0.94 -6.57
CA HIS A 14 23.49 0.72 -7.79
C HIS A 14 22.93 2.05 -8.32
N LYS A 15 22.43 2.03 -9.56
CA LYS A 15 21.75 3.17 -10.18
C LYS A 15 20.26 3.13 -9.86
N GLY A 16 19.55 4.21 -10.15
CA GLY A 16 18.12 4.32 -9.99
C GLY A 16 17.69 5.79 -9.97
N PHE A 17 16.40 6.03 -9.81
CA PHE A 17 15.87 7.39 -9.69
C PHE A 17 15.09 7.58 -8.40
N THR A 18 14.90 8.84 -8.03
CA THR A 18 14.01 9.26 -6.95
C THR A 18 13.03 10.27 -7.51
N GLN A 19 11.74 9.95 -7.41
CA GLN A 19 10.66 10.81 -7.86
C GLN A 19 9.84 11.24 -6.65
N LYS A 20 9.68 12.54 -6.47
CA LYS A 20 8.72 13.11 -5.52
C LYS A 20 7.42 13.37 -6.28
N VAL A 21 6.30 12.93 -5.73
CA VAL A 21 4.98 13.09 -6.34
C VAL A 21 3.94 13.43 -5.27
N THR A 22 2.88 14.12 -5.69
CA THR A 22 1.64 14.25 -4.93
C THR A 22 0.52 13.58 -5.72
N ILE A 23 -0.23 12.66 -5.11
CA ILE A 23 -1.37 11.97 -5.73
C ILE A 23 -2.61 12.27 -4.91
N GLY A 24 -3.61 12.94 -5.47
CA GLY A 24 -4.84 13.25 -4.74
C GLY A 24 -4.62 14.04 -3.44
N GLY A 25 -3.54 14.83 -3.36
CA GLY A 25 -3.12 15.54 -2.15
C GLY A 25 -2.14 14.78 -1.23
N HIS A 26 -1.89 13.50 -1.50
CA HIS A 26 -0.98 12.65 -0.73
C HIS A 26 0.43 12.69 -1.32
N ARG A 27 1.40 13.23 -0.57
CA ARG A 27 2.80 13.25 -0.99
C ARG A 27 3.50 11.93 -0.71
N LEU A 28 4.28 11.46 -1.67
CA LEU A 28 5.18 10.32 -1.50
C LEU A 28 6.47 10.48 -2.30
N PHE A 29 7.45 9.65 -1.97
CA PHE A 29 8.66 9.46 -2.75
C PHE A 29 8.68 8.03 -3.30
N LEU A 30 8.83 7.90 -4.61
CA LEU A 30 9.16 6.65 -5.28
C LEU A 30 10.66 6.62 -5.51
N ARG A 31 11.32 5.55 -5.08
CA ARG A 31 12.72 5.29 -5.42
C ARG A 31 12.87 3.95 -6.08
N THR A 32 13.82 3.87 -6.99
CA THR A 32 14.17 2.62 -7.68
C THR A 32 15.63 2.28 -7.47
N GLY A 33 15.94 0.99 -7.57
CA GLY A 33 17.30 0.50 -7.70
C GLY A 33 17.42 -0.46 -8.86
N GLU A 34 18.50 -0.31 -9.63
CA GLU A 34 18.74 -0.96 -10.92
C GLU A 34 19.95 -1.88 -10.85
N TYR A 35 19.86 -3.01 -11.52
CA TYR A 35 21.02 -3.83 -11.80
C TYR A 35 21.95 -3.17 -12.83
N ASP A 36 23.17 -3.69 -12.98
CA ASP A 36 24.15 -3.17 -13.93
C ASP A 36 23.69 -3.21 -15.40
N ASP A 37 22.73 -4.08 -15.71
CA ASP A 37 22.09 -4.23 -17.01
C ASP A 37 20.95 -3.20 -17.26
N GLY A 38 20.65 -2.34 -16.28
CA GLY A 38 19.57 -1.35 -16.33
C GLY A 38 18.18 -1.90 -15.99
N SER A 39 18.07 -3.19 -15.68
CA SER A 39 16.79 -3.76 -15.23
C SER A 39 16.49 -3.37 -13.78
N LEU A 40 15.19 -3.20 -13.49
CA LEU A 40 14.71 -2.85 -12.15
C LEU A 40 14.89 -4.02 -11.17
N GLY A 41 15.56 -3.77 -10.05
CA GLY A 41 15.78 -4.75 -8.97
C GLY A 41 15.07 -4.43 -7.66
N GLU A 42 14.75 -3.17 -7.40
CA GLU A 42 14.02 -2.77 -6.18
C GLU A 42 13.20 -1.50 -6.37
N ILE A 43 12.17 -1.39 -5.54
CA ILE A 43 11.38 -0.18 -5.35
C ILE A 43 11.23 0.13 -3.85
N GLU A 44 11.21 1.42 -3.54
CA GLU A 44 10.84 1.96 -2.23
C GLU A 44 9.74 3.00 -2.43
N VAL A 45 8.71 2.96 -1.58
CA VAL A 45 7.61 3.94 -1.60
C VAL A 45 7.48 4.52 -0.21
N LEU A 46 7.74 5.83 -0.07
CA LEU A 46 7.74 6.53 1.21
C LEU A 46 6.64 7.61 1.25
N PRO A 47 5.50 7.36 1.90
CA PRO A 47 4.46 8.37 2.12
C PRO A 47 4.91 9.44 3.13
N ALA A 48 4.59 10.71 2.86
CA ALA A 48 5.07 11.83 3.67
C ALA A 48 4.17 12.17 4.89
N ARG A 49 2.86 11.93 4.81
CA ARG A 49 1.89 12.34 5.84
C ARG A 49 0.77 11.31 6.04
N GLU A 50 1.13 10.04 6.10
CA GLU A 50 0.17 8.96 6.36
C GLU A 50 0.31 8.40 7.78
N GLY A 51 -0.78 7.85 8.30
CA GLY A 51 -0.78 7.13 9.57
C GLY A 51 0.16 5.91 9.54
N ALA A 52 0.71 5.54 10.70
CA ALA A 52 1.71 4.48 10.82
C ALA A 52 1.28 3.13 10.20
N ALA A 53 -0.01 2.79 10.30
CA ALA A 53 -0.54 1.55 9.72
C ALA A 53 -0.49 1.56 8.18
N LEU A 54 -0.94 2.64 7.53
CA LEU A 54 -0.92 2.75 6.07
C LEU A 54 0.52 2.85 5.55
N ARG A 55 1.36 3.63 6.23
CA ARG A 55 2.79 3.71 5.90
C ARG A 55 3.46 2.34 5.94
N GLY A 56 3.25 1.59 7.03
CA GLY A 56 3.80 0.23 7.15
C GLY A 56 3.28 -0.73 6.08
N ALA A 57 2.01 -0.63 5.69
CA ALA A 57 1.43 -1.43 4.61
C ALA A 57 2.08 -1.13 3.25
N ILE A 58 2.31 0.16 2.94
CA ILE A 58 2.95 0.58 1.69
C ILE A 58 4.44 0.16 1.66
N GLU A 59 5.17 0.37 2.75
CA GLU A 59 6.57 -0.06 2.87
C GLU A 59 6.69 -1.59 2.73
N ALA A 60 5.81 -2.35 3.39
CA ALA A 60 5.78 -3.82 3.27
C ALA A 60 5.41 -4.28 1.85
N PHE A 61 4.48 -3.58 1.18
CA PHE A 61 4.13 -3.85 -0.21
C PHE A 61 5.33 -3.63 -1.14
N ALA A 62 6.00 -2.49 -1.04
CA ALA A 62 7.19 -2.19 -1.83
C ALA A 62 8.30 -3.22 -1.58
N GLN A 63 8.52 -3.63 -0.32
CA GLN A 63 9.48 -4.67 0.04
C GLN A 63 9.12 -6.03 -0.58
N ALA A 64 7.84 -6.39 -0.63
CA ALA A 64 7.39 -7.64 -1.25
C ALA A 64 7.65 -7.63 -2.77
N VAL A 65 7.37 -6.52 -3.45
CA VAL A 65 7.66 -6.35 -4.89
C VAL A 65 9.16 -6.44 -5.15
N THR A 66 9.97 -5.74 -4.35
CA THR A 66 11.44 -5.81 -4.39
C THR A 66 11.95 -7.24 -4.25
N ILE A 67 11.45 -8.01 -3.29
CA ILE A 67 11.82 -9.42 -3.13
C ILE A 67 11.45 -10.21 -4.39
N ALA A 68 10.24 -10.04 -4.91
CA ALA A 68 9.76 -10.78 -6.05
C ALA A 68 10.54 -10.47 -7.35
N LEU A 69 10.90 -9.20 -7.60
CA LEU A 69 11.80 -8.80 -8.69
C LEU A 69 13.15 -9.50 -8.57
N GLN A 70 13.73 -9.56 -7.37
CA GLN A 70 15.00 -10.23 -7.12
C GLN A 70 14.94 -11.76 -7.28
N TYR A 71 13.75 -12.36 -7.24
CA TYR A 71 13.52 -13.77 -7.58
C TYR A 71 13.19 -13.99 -9.07
N GLY A 72 13.23 -12.92 -9.88
CA GLY A 72 13.06 -12.99 -11.33
C GLY A 72 11.62 -12.86 -11.81
N VAL A 73 10.68 -12.39 -10.96
CA VAL A 73 9.33 -12.06 -11.44
C VAL A 73 9.45 -10.86 -12.40
N PRO A 74 8.92 -10.95 -13.63
CA PRO A 74 9.04 -9.87 -14.60
C PRO A 74 8.22 -8.65 -14.19
N LEU A 75 8.75 -7.45 -14.41
CA LEU A 75 8.06 -6.19 -14.12
C LEU A 75 6.68 -6.12 -14.79
N ASP A 76 6.57 -6.57 -16.04
CA ASP A 76 5.31 -6.53 -16.82
C ASP A 76 4.16 -7.27 -16.13
N ALA A 77 4.45 -8.34 -15.37
CA ALA A 77 3.42 -9.05 -14.59
C ALA A 77 2.85 -8.20 -13.44
N PHE A 78 3.67 -7.34 -12.83
CA PHE A 78 3.17 -6.38 -11.85
C PHE A 78 2.41 -5.24 -12.50
N VAL A 79 2.88 -4.78 -13.67
CA VAL A 79 2.20 -3.73 -14.44
C VAL A 79 0.79 -4.18 -14.82
N ASP A 80 0.66 -5.37 -15.39
CA ASP A 80 -0.64 -5.93 -15.76
C ASP A 80 -1.55 -6.20 -14.54
N GLY A 81 -0.96 -6.50 -13.38
CA GLY A 81 -1.70 -6.78 -12.15
C GLY A 81 -2.13 -5.55 -11.35
N PHE A 82 -1.38 -4.45 -11.42
CA PHE A 82 -1.56 -3.29 -10.53
C PHE A 82 -1.83 -1.97 -11.26
N ALA A 83 -1.60 -1.87 -12.57
CA ALA A 83 -2.09 -0.73 -13.33
C ALA A 83 -3.62 -0.67 -13.23
N HIS A 84 -4.14 0.53 -12.98
CA HIS A 84 -5.54 0.84 -12.71
C HIS A 84 -6.12 0.20 -11.45
N ALA A 85 -5.28 -0.37 -10.58
CA ALA A 85 -5.73 -0.83 -9.28
C ALA A 85 -6.29 0.35 -8.48
N ARG A 86 -7.42 0.11 -7.82
CA ARG A 86 -8.11 1.10 -6.98
C ARG A 86 -7.93 0.72 -5.52
N PHE A 87 -7.40 1.65 -4.75
CA PHE A 87 -7.32 1.57 -3.30
C PHE A 87 -7.88 2.88 -2.78
N GLY A 88 -8.98 2.79 -2.03
CA GLY A 88 -9.71 3.98 -1.61
C GLY A 88 -8.84 4.96 -0.83
N GLY A 89 -9.14 6.25 -1.01
CA GLY A 89 -8.50 7.34 -0.29
C GLY A 89 -7.20 7.88 -0.89
N SER A 90 -6.73 7.41 -2.06
CA SER A 90 -5.51 7.93 -2.72
C SER A 90 -5.63 8.20 -4.22
N ALA A 91 -6.85 8.17 -4.77
CA ALA A 91 -7.08 8.46 -6.18
C ALA A 91 -7.13 9.97 -6.45
N GLY A 92 -6.65 10.41 -7.60
CA GLY A 92 -6.78 11.79 -8.04
C GLY A 92 -5.63 12.30 -8.91
N PRO A 93 -5.53 13.63 -9.08
CA PRO A 93 -4.52 14.25 -9.91
C PRO A 93 -3.13 13.97 -9.38
N VAL A 94 -2.19 13.84 -10.32
CA VAL A 94 -0.77 13.60 -10.05
C VAL A 94 0.00 14.89 -10.31
N GLU A 95 0.78 15.30 -9.33
CA GLU A 95 1.68 16.45 -9.42
C GLU A 95 3.14 16.00 -9.22
N GLY A 96 4.04 16.54 -10.03
CA GLY A 96 5.47 16.23 -9.96
C GLY A 96 5.94 15.16 -10.94
N ASP A 97 5.03 14.53 -11.66
CA ASP A 97 5.31 13.64 -12.81
C ASP A 97 4.57 14.18 -14.04
N PRO A 98 5.27 14.62 -15.11
CA PRO A 98 4.63 15.13 -16.32
C PRO A 98 4.06 14.01 -17.22
N GLN A 99 4.39 12.74 -16.98
CA GLN A 99 3.96 11.62 -17.82
C GLN A 99 2.60 11.04 -17.40
N ILE A 100 2.21 11.23 -16.14
CA ILE A 100 0.97 10.70 -15.56
C ILE A 100 0.21 11.88 -14.98
N ALA A 101 -0.98 12.18 -15.51
CA ALA A 101 -1.78 13.29 -15.00
C ALA A 101 -2.78 12.86 -13.92
N GLN A 102 -3.21 11.60 -13.93
CA GLN A 102 -4.19 11.05 -12.99
C GLN A 102 -3.80 9.63 -12.59
N ALA A 103 -4.05 9.28 -11.33
CA ALA A 103 -3.86 7.92 -10.82
C ALA A 103 -5.05 7.47 -9.97
N SER A 104 -5.39 6.19 -10.07
CA SER A 104 -6.48 5.57 -9.31
C SER A 104 -6.06 5.06 -7.93
N SER A 105 -4.74 5.01 -7.66
CA SER A 105 -4.14 4.70 -6.36
C SER A 105 -2.61 4.89 -6.40
N VAL A 106 -1.95 4.74 -5.25
CA VAL A 106 -0.48 4.70 -5.16
C VAL A 106 0.12 3.55 -5.99
N PRO A 107 -0.33 2.27 -5.87
CA PRO A 107 0.19 1.19 -6.73
C PRO A 107 -0.02 1.44 -8.22
N ASP A 108 -1.19 1.96 -8.63
CA ASP A 108 -1.46 2.32 -10.02
C ASP A 108 -0.40 3.29 -10.56
N TYR A 109 -0.19 4.41 -9.86
CA TYR A 109 0.85 5.36 -10.22
C TYR A 109 2.23 4.71 -10.31
N VAL A 110 2.64 3.97 -9.27
CA VAL A 110 3.98 3.36 -9.21
C VAL A 110 4.22 2.46 -10.41
N PHE A 111 3.31 1.53 -10.71
CA PHE A 111 3.56 0.59 -11.80
C PHE A 111 3.41 1.22 -13.19
N ARG A 112 2.60 2.26 -13.35
CA ARG A 112 2.54 3.02 -14.61
C ARG A 112 3.82 3.83 -14.84
N THR A 113 4.39 4.45 -13.81
CA THR A 113 5.70 5.12 -13.89
C THR A 113 6.79 4.11 -14.23
N LEU A 114 6.82 2.95 -13.56
CA LEU A 114 7.81 1.91 -13.84
C LEU A 114 7.66 1.33 -15.26
N ALA A 115 6.43 1.16 -15.76
CA ALA A 115 6.19 0.73 -17.14
C ALA A 115 6.75 1.74 -18.15
N ALA A 116 6.57 3.03 -17.91
CA ALA A 116 7.11 4.07 -18.77
C ALA A 116 8.64 4.09 -18.78
N HIS A 117 9.26 4.00 -17.59
CA HIS A 117 10.72 4.10 -17.44
C HIS A 117 11.50 2.85 -17.82
N TYR A 118 10.99 1.65 -17.54
CA TYR A 118 11.71 0.39 -17.71
C TYR A 118 11.22 -0.47 -18.86
N LEU A 119 9.96 -0.33 -19.28
CA LEU A 119 9.37 -1.11 -20.37
C LEU A 119 9.12 -0.28 -21.63
N GLY A 120 9.28 1.05 -21.57
CA GLY A 120 8.91 1.96 -22.67
C GLY A 120 7.41 1.92 -22.99
N ARG A 121 6.57 1.48 -22.04
CA ARG A 121 5.13 1.30 -22.20
C ARG A 121 4.41 2.43 -21.48
N THR A 122 3.79 3.33 -22.24
CA THR A 122 2.91 4.36 -21.69
C THR A 122 1.51 3.80 -21.52
N ILE A 123 1.00 3.82 -20.29
CA ILE A 123 -0.35 3.39 -19.95
C ILE A 123 -1.22 4.64 -19.79
N ALA A 124 -2.36 4.65 -20.49
CA ALA A 124 -3.28 5.79 -20.48
C ALA A 124 -3.78 6.12 -19.07
N ASP A 125 -4.11 7.38 -18.83
CA ASP A 125 -4.74 7.77 -17.57
C ASP A 125 -6.13 7.11 -17.41
N PRO A 126 -6.55 6.78 -16.18
CA PRO A 126 -7.89 6.26 -15.96
C PRO A 126 -8.93 7.31 -16.39
N SER A 127 -9.94 6.88 -17.15
CA SER A 127 -11.09 7.71 -17.50
C SER A 127 -11.78 8.20 -16.21
N ALA A 128 -12.26 9.45 -16.22
CA ALA A 128 -12.94 10.10 -15.09
C ALA A 128 -14.27 9.44 -14.64
N GLU A 129 -14.66 8.32 -15.25
CA GLU A 129 -15.88 7.58 -14.93
C GLU A 129 -15.59 6.54 -13.84
N ALA A 130 -15.59 6.99 -12.58
CA ALA A 130 -16.03 6.20 -11.42
C ALA A 130 -16.13 7.12 -10.19
N THR A 131 -17.37 7.56 -10.00
CA THR A 131 -17.96 8.33 -8.91
C THR A 131 -17.57 7.86 -7.50
N GLU A 132 -17.52 8.85 -6.61
CA GLU A 132 -17.79 8.80 -5.17
C GLU A 132 -18.38 7.48 -4.64
N GLY A 133 -17.79 6.92 -3.57
CA GLY A 133 -18.61 6.14 -2.63
C GLY A 133 -18.09 4.80 -2.11
N GLU A 134 -16.93 4.29 -2.53
CA GLU A 134 -16.38 3.08 -1.89
C GLU A 134 -15.22 3.44 -0.97
N THR A 135 -15.56 3.77 0.27
CA THR A 135 -14.66 3.50 1.39
C THR A 135 -14.36 2.01 1.33
N PRO A 136 -13.11 1.57 1.05
CA PRO A 136 -12.80 0.16 1.18
C PRO A 136 -12.97 -0.12 2.66
N LEU A 137 -13.94 -0.96 3.00
CA LEU A 137 -13.97 -1.56 4.32
C LEU A 137 -12.66 -2.35 4.43
N LEU A 138 -11.66 -1.78 5.09
CA LEU A 138 -10.54 -2.57 5.58
C LEU A 138 -11.18 -3.71 6.39
N PRO A 139 -10.89 -4.99 6.11
CA PRO A 139 -11.45 -6.12 6.87
C PRO A 139 -11.02 -6.13 8.35
N MET A 140 -10.28 -5.11 8.79
CA MET A 140 -9.76 -4.91 10.13
C MET A 140 -10.53 -3.86 10.95
N ALA A 141 -11.65 -3.32 10.43
CA ALA A 141 -12.66 -2.76 11.32
C ALA A 141 -13.34 -3.93 12.06
N LEU A 142 -12.62 -4.54 13.00
CA LEU A 142 -13.26 -5.35 14.03
C LEU A 142 -14.36 -4.46 14.62
N PRO A 143 -15.61 -4.92 14.71
CA PRO A 143 -16.62 -4.21 15.46
C PRO A 143 -16.00 -3.91 16.82
N ILE A 144 -15.86 -2.63 17.17
CA ILE A 144 -15.63 -2.27 18.55
C ILE A 144 -16.92 -2.75 19.22
N GLU A 145 -16.89 -3.92 19.85
CA GLU A 145 -18.05 -4.38 20.60
C GLU A 145 -18.41 -3.25 21.57
N PRO A 146 -19.68 -2.81 21.61
CA PRO A 146 -20.09 -1.83 22.59
C PRO A 146 -19.67 -2.36 23.97
N PRO A 147 -19.18 -1.49 24.87
CA PRO A 147 -18.71 -1.95 26.18
C PRO A 147 -19.80 -2.80 26.83
N VAL A 148 -19.45 -4.06 27.14
CA VAL A 148 -20.37 -4.99 27.80
C VAL A 148 -20.88 -4.30 29.06
N PRO A 149 -22.21 -4.13 29.22
CA PRO A 149 -22.73 -3.52 30.43
C PRO A 149 -22.28 -4.36 31.64
N PRO A 150 -21.91 -3.73 32.76
CA PRO A 150 -21.46 -4.47 33.93
C PRO A 150 -22.54 -5.49 34.32
N PRO A 151 -22.16 -6.71 34.70
CA PRO A 151 -23.13 -7.74 35.06
C PRO A 151 -24.06 -7.19 36.15
N PRO A 152 -25.37 -7.51 36.11
CA PRO A 152 -26.29 -7.03 37.13
C PRO A 152 -25.75 -7.45 38.49
N GLY A 153 -25.49 -6.45 39.33
CA GLY A 153 -24.92 -6.68 40.66
C GLY A 153 -25.78 -7.69 41.40
N ARG A 154 -25.17 -8.79 41.86
CA ARG A 154 -25.82 -9.71 42.80
C ARG A 154 -26.33 -8.87 43.96
N ARG A 155 -27.66 -8.75 44.11
CA ARG A 155 -28.28 -8.25 45.33
C ARG A 155 -27.78 -9.12 46.47
N ARG A 156 -26.77 -8.63 47.19
CA ARG A 156 -26.33 -9.22 48.45
C ARG A 156 -27.51 -9.06 49.40
N GLY A 157 -28.24 -10.15 49.64
CA GLY A 157 -29.32 -10.16 50.62
C GLY A 157 -28.79 -9.60 51.92
N ARG A 158 -29.40 -8.51 52.41
CA ARG A 158 -29.10 -7.98 53.74
C ARG A 158 -29.53 -9.05 54.75
N PRO A 159 -28.65 -9.53 55.64
CA PRO A 159 -29.09 -10.37 56.74
C PRO A 159 -29.95 -9.49 57.66
N SER A 160 -31.21 -9.88 57.84
CA SER A 160 -32.10 -9.30 58.84
C SER A 160 -31.62 -9.77 60.23
N LEU A 161 -30.93 -8.90 60.95
CA LEU A 161 -30.68 -9.08 62.38
C LEU A 161 -32.01 -8.89 63.12
N ARG A 162 -32.58 -10.00 63.64
CA ARG A 162 -33.66 -9.96 64.62
C ARG A 162 -33.04 -9.67 65.99
N LEU A 163 -33.44 -8.56 66.62
CA LEU A 163 -33.27 -8.37 68.06
C LEU A 163 -34.19 -9.38 68.76
N VAL A 164 -33.63 -10.22 69.63
CA VAL A 164 -34.40 -10.97 70.62
C VAL A 164 -34.46 -10.09 71.87
N SER A 165 -35.67 -9.90 72.40
CA SER A 165 -35.97 -9.16 73.63
C SER A 165 -35.37 -9.82 74.87
#